data_AF-A0A6J4SWQ9-F1
#
_entry.id   AF-A0A6J4SWQ9-F1
#
_cell.length_a   1.000
_cell.length_b   1.000
_cell.length_c   1.000
_cell.angle_alpha   90.00
_cell.angle_beta   90.00
_cell.angle_gamma   90.00
#
_symmetry.space_group_name_H-M   'P 1'
#
loop_
_entity.id
_entity.type
_entity.pdbx_description
1 polymer ?
#
loop_
_entity_poly.entity_id
_entity_poly.type
_entity_poly.pdbx_seq_one_letter_code
_entity_poly.pdbx_strand_id
1 'polypeptide(L)'
;MSTIDDVLPITTSPDLTSRNGFYRMVRRCMKERSRDALRAYVRVPADTPKGFATKSLAELAASLATTDEAVAKALLDEAEATFQEPHDRIESAERRATTLQGTVAIAASVATASGGLLLDPSKINGQTWRAVVAILLLLFIACLVGCAMRAVAATSRIYDFEDPGPDRITDRVSKDKCAVLTYRAAELLRASAVAHEIGRAKVGLLRSAAWWFRLAIFVLAVLGVVIALYAIVGPQPEPAAAAATART
;
A
#
# COMPACT_ATOMS: atom_id res chain seq x y z
N MET A 1 -77.80 4.77 -14.11
CA MET A 1 -77.66 4.25 -15.47
C MET A 1 -76.59 5.10 -16.17
N SER A 2 -75.33 4.69 -16.06
CA SER A 2 -74.22 5.03 -16.97
C SER A 2 -72.97 4.32 -16.43
N THR A 3 -72.63 3.23 -17.10
CA THR A 3 -71.46 2.39 -16.98
C THR A 3 -70.31 3.08 -17.72
N ILE A 4 -69.15 3.30 -17.08
CA ILE A 4 -67.90 3.58 -17.80
C ILE A 4 -66.80 2.75 -17.13
N ASP A 5 -66.39 1.72 -17.86
CA ASP A 5 -65.28 0.82 -17.60
C ASP A 5 -63.95 1.55 -17.79
N ASP A 6 -63.26 1.91 -16.71
CA ASP A 6 -61.85 2.33 -16.77
C ASP A 6 -60.95 1.09 -16.61
N VAL A 7 -60.67 0.46 -17.75
CA VAL A 7 -59.67 -0.60 -17.90
C VAL A 7 -58.28 0.04 -17.86
N LEU A 8 -57.60 -0.07 -16.72
CA LEU A 8 -56.18 0.28 -16.58
C LEU A 8 -55.33 -0.62 -17.50
N PRO A 9 -54.44 -0.04 -18.33
CA PRO A 9 -53.52 -0.84 -19.14
C PRO A 9 -52.50 -1.52 -18.23
N ILE A 10 -52.52 -2.85 -18.25
CA ILE A 10 -51.48 -3.71 -17.68
C ILE A 10 -50.15 -3.33 -18.32
N THR A 11 -49.29 -2.66 -17.56
CA THR A 11 -47.91 -2.37 -17.94
C THR A 11 -47.20 -3.69 -18.19
N THR A 12 -46.76 -3.86 -19.43
CA THR A 12 -45.93 -4.94 -19.94
C THR A 12 -44.73 -5.20 -19.03
N SER A 13 -44.48 -6.47 -18.72
CA SER A 13 -43.35 -6.93 -17.93
C SER A 13 -42.02 -6.45 -18.53
N PRO A 14 -41.07 -5.97 -17.71
CA PRO A 14 -39.76 -5.55 -18.19
C PRO A 14 -39.01 -6.73 -18.83
N ASP A 15 -38.65 -6.53 -20.09
CA ASP A 15 -37.88 -7.41 -20.96
C ASP A 15 -36.61 -7.94 -20.27
N LEU A 16 -36.58 -9.25 -20.01
CA LEU A 16 -35.49 -9.98 -19.35
C LEU A 16 -34.16 -9.94 -20.13
N THR A 17 -34.18 -9.44 -21.37
CA THR A 17 -32.98 -9.28 -22.22
C THR A 17 -32.06 -8.16 -21.72
N SER A 18 -32.58 -7.21 -20.93
CA SER A 18 -31.82 -6.09 -20.34
C SER A 18 -30.91 -6.51 -19.16
N ARG A 19 -31.25 -7.60 -18.45
CA ARG A 19 -30.45 -8.09 -17.30
C ARG A 19 -29.04 -8.51 -17.70
N ASN A 20 -28.86 -9.09 -18.89
CA ASN A 20 -27.55 -9.53 -19.37
C ASN A 20 -26.62 -8.34 -19.71
N GLY A 21 -27.16 -7.17 -20.01
CA GLY A 21 -26.39 -5.94 -20.22
C GLY A 21 -25.80 -5.41 -18.91
N PHE A 22 -26.62 -5.39 -17.85
CA PHE A 22 -26.20 -4.91 -16.53
C PHE A 22 -25.08 -5.78 -15.92
N TYR A 23 -25.20 -7.12 -15.99
CA TYR A 23 -24.14 -8.01 -15.51
C TYR A 23 -22.82 -7.85 -16.29
N ARG A 24 -22.88 -7.62 -17.62
CA ARG A 24 -21.67 -7.34 -18.40
C ARG A 24 -21.04 -6.00 -18.03
N MET A 25 -21.84 -4.97 -17.80
CA MET A 25 -21.36 -3.65 -17.38
C MET A 25 -20.71 -3.70 -15.99
N VAL A 26 -21.36 -4.32 -15.00
CA VAL A 26 -20.81 -4.49 -13.65
C VAL A 26 -19.51 -5.30 -13.68
N ARG A 27 -19.45 -6.37 -14.49
CA ARG A 27 -18.22 -7.17 -14.64
C ARG A 27 -17.10 -6.39 -15.34
N ARG A 28 -17.42 -5.50 -16.30
CA ARG A 28 -16.43 -4.60 -16.94
C ARG A 28 -15.92 -3.57 -15.94
N CYS A 29 -16.81 -2.89 -15.22
CA CYS A 29 -16.44 -1.91 -14.20
C CYS A 29 -15.63 -2.54 -13.07
N MET A 30 -15.96 -3.75 -12.60
CA MET A 30 -15.14 -4.46 -11.61
C MET A 30 -13.76 -4.84 -12.17
N LYS A 31 -13.68 -5.28 -13.43
CA LYS A 31 -12.41 -5.69 -14.06
C LYS A 31 -11.49 -4.50 -14.35
N GLU A 32 -12.04 -3.36 -14.75
CA GLU A 32 -11.31 -2.10 -14.92
C GLU A 32 -10.87 -1.54 -13.58
N ARG A 33 -11.77 -1.42 -12.60
CA ARG A 33 -11.43 -0.97 -11.24
C ARG A 33 -10.40 -1.88 -10.57
N SER A 34 -10.45 -3.20 -10.82
CA SER A 34 -9.45 -4.15 -10.34
C SER A 34 -8.10 -3.98 -11.02
N ARG A 35 -8.06 -3.70 -12.33
CA ARG A 35 -6.81 -3.44 -13.06
C ARG A 35 -6.16 -2.13 -12.64
N ASP A 36 -6.95 -1.08 -12.47
CA ASP A 36 -6.45 0.23 -12.06
C ASP A 36 -6.03 0.21 -10.59
N ALA A 37 -6.75 -0.52 -9.74
CA ALA A 37 -6.30 -0.79 -8.37
C ALA A 37 -4.95 -1.54 -8.39
N LEU A 38 -4.83 -2.64 -9.13
CA LEU A 38 -3.57 -3.40 -9.25
C LEU A 38 -2.43 -2.53 -9.78
N ARG A 39 -2.68 -1.69 -10.79
CA ARG A 39 -1.70 -0.73 -11.31
C ARG A 39 -1.31 0.31 -10.26
N ALA A 40 -2.25 0.83 -9.48
CA ALA A 40 -1.97 1.74 -8.37
C ALA A 40 -1.16 1.06 -7.25
N TYR A 41 -1.36 -0.24 -7.00
CA TYR A 41 -0.54 -1.01 -6.05
C TYR A 41 0.86 -1.31 -6.58
N VAL A 42 1.01 -1.54 -7.88
CA VAL A 42 2.29 -1.93 -8.49
C VAL A 42 3.11 -0.70 -8.86
N ARG A 43 2.50 0.38 -9.36
CA ARG A 43 3.14 1.66 -9.64
C ARG A 43 2.65 2.69 -8.64
N VAL A 44 3.36 2.82 -7.52
CA VAL A 44 3.26 4.05 -6.74
C VAL A 44 3.99 5.11 -7.55
N PRO A 45 3.34 6.24 -7.92
CA PRO A 45 4.01 7.32 -8.63
C PRO A 45 5.23 7.74 -7.81
N ALA A 46 6.41 7.58 -8.41
CA ALA A 46 7.68 7.91 -7.78
C ALA A 46 7.90 9.43 -7.71
N ASP A 47 7.07 10.20 -8.42
CA ASP A 47 7.14 11.64 -8.51
C ASP A 47 6.89 12.27 -7.14
N THR A 48 7.79 13.19 -6.78
CA THR A 48 7.62 14.09 -5.66
C THR A 48 6.25 14.76 -5.78
N PRO A 49 5.48 14.88 -4.69
CA PRO A 49 4.26 15.67 -4.73
C PRO A 49 4.58 17.11 -5.16
N LYS A 50 4.24 17.44 -6.40
CA LYS A 50 4.37 18.79 -6.98
C LYS A 50 3.08 19.59 -6.79
N GLY A 51 2.09 19.04 -6.06
CA GLY A 51 0.71 19.52 -6.06
C GLY A 51 0.52 20.86 -5.38
N PHE A 52 1.38 21.23 -4.42
CA PHE A 52 1.16 22.43 -3.60
C PHE A 52 2.38 23.33 -3.50
N ALA A 53 2.49 24.18 -4.51
CA ALA A 53 2.99 25.56 -4.45
C ALA A 53 2.17 26.47 -5.38
N THR A 54 0.91 26.11 -5.68
CA THR A 54 0.10 26.86 -6.65
C THR A 54 -0.38 28.20 -6.10
N LYS A 55 -0.64 28.28 -4.79
CA LYS A 55 -0.84 29.57 -4.11
C LYS A 55 0.45 29.98 -3.42
N SER A 56 0.90 31.19 -3.71
CA SER A 56 2.04 31.77 -3.00
C SER A 56 1.70 31.89 -1.52
N LEU A 57 2.70 31.76 -0.65
CA LEU A 57 2.51 31.96 0.80
C LEU A 57 1.87 33.32 1.08
N ALA A 58 2.28 34.36 0.34
CA ALA A 58 1.72 35.71 0.44
C ALA A 58 0.22 35.75 0.11
N GLU A 59 -0.23 35.01 -0.93
CA GLU A 59 -1.64 34.92 -1.28
C GLU A 59 -2.46 34.20 -0.20
N LEU A 60 -1.90 33.13 0.38
CA LEU A 60 -2.56 32.39 1.46
C LEU A 60 -2.66 33.26 2.74
N ALA A 61 -1.58 33.94 3.10
CA ALA A 61 -1.54 34.87 4.24
C ALA A 61 -2.49 36.06 4.03
N ALA A 62 -2.57 36.60 2.82
CA ALA A 62 -3.53 37.65 2.48
C ALA A 62 -4.99 37.16 2.59
N SER A 63 -5.27 35.92 2.18
CA SER A 63 -6.61 35.33 2.30
C SER A 63 -7.04 35.04 3.74
N LEU A 64 -6.07 34.86 4.64
CA LEU A 64 -6.29 34.59 6.07
C LEU A 64 -6.14 35.86 6.92
N ALA A 65 -5.87 37.01 6.31
CA ALA A 65 -5.66 38.26 7.03
C ALA A 65 -6.93 38.66 7.79
N THR A 66 -6.78 38.89 9.09
CA THR A 66 -7.85 39.36 9.98
C THR A 66 -7.29 40.44 10.90
N THR A 67 -8.14 41.37 11.29
CA THR A 67 -7.84 42.40 12.28
C THR A 67 -8.15 41.94 13.71
N ASP A 68 -8.97 40.90 13.87
CA ASP A 68 -9.34 40.36 15.18
C ASP A 68 -8.29 39.35 15.67
N GLU A 69 -7.67 39.67 16.80
CA GLU A 69 -6.66 38.83 17.45
C GLU A 69 -7.23 37.47 17.86
N ALA A 70 -8.49 37.41 18.34
CA ALA A 70 -9.09 36.15 18.77
C ALA A 70 -9.26 35.19 17.59
N VAL A 71 -9.67 35.72 16.43
CA VAL A 71 -9.78 34.94 15.18
C VAL A 71 -8.41 34.52 14.68
N ALA A 72 -7.42 35.42 14.69
CA ALA A 72 -6.06 35.10 14.26
C ALA A 72 -5.44 33.97 15.11
N LYS A 73 -5.69 33.98 16.43
CA LYS A 73 -5.24 32.94 17.34
C LYS A 73 -5.96 31.61 17.09
N ALA A 74 -7.28 31.62 16.94
CA ALA A 74 -8.04 30.42 16.65
C ALA A 74 -7.61 29.77 15.31
N LEU A 75 -7.30 30.57 14.29
CA LEU A 75 -6.76 30.09 13.02
C LEU A 75 -5.38 29.45 13.18
N LEU A 76 -4.52 30.02 14.02
CA LEU A 76 -3.21 29.43 14.31
C LEU A 76 -3.36 28.09 15.06
N ASP A 77 -4.21 28.03 16.07
CA ASP A 77 -4.44 26.82 16.86
C ASP A 77 -4.98 25.67 15.97
N GLU A 78 -5.92 25.96 15.06
CA GLU A 78 -6.45 24.99 14.09
C GLU A 78 -5.39 24.56 13.07
N ALA A 79 -4.55 25.49 12.61
CA ALA A 79 -3.45 25.19 11.69
C ALA A 79 -2.40 24.29 12.35
N GLU A 80 -2.07 24.53 13.62
CA GLU A 80 -1.18 23.67 14.41
C GLU A 80 -1.78 22.27 14.59
N ALA A 81 -3.06 22.16 14.94
CA ALA A 81 -3.74 20.87 15.04
C ALA A 81 -3.73 20.10 13.71
N THR A 82 -4.01 20.78 12.60
CA THR A 82 -3.99 20.20 11.24
C THR A 82 -2.59 19.77 10.82
N PHE A 83 -1.54 20.47 11.27
CA PHE A 83 -0.16 20.15 10.94
C PHE A 83 0.38 18.91 11.67
N GLN A 84 -0.12 18.61 12.87
CA GLN A 84 0.30 17.44 13.65
C GLN A 84 -0.21 16.11 13.07
N GLU A 85 -1.45 16.06 12.56
CA GLU A 85 -2.07 14.81 12.10
C GLU A 85 -1.25 14.07 11.01
N PRO A 86 -0.69 14.72 9.97
CA PRO A 86 0.18 14.06 9.01
C PRO A 86 1.48 13.50 9.62
N HIS A 87 2.06 14.17 10.61
CA HIS A 87 3.30 13.72 11.27
C HIS A 87 3.07 12.39 12.00
N ASP A 88 2.01 12.29 12.80
CA ASP A 88 1.64 11.06 13.51
C ASP A 88 1.41 9.90 12.54
N ARG A 89 0.77 10.18 11.40
CA ARG A 89 0.53 9.18 10.35
C ARG A 89 1.82 8.70 9.70
N ILE A 90 2.76 9.60 9.44
CA ILE A 90 4.07 9.28 8.86
C ILE A 90 4.90 8.47 9.86
N GLU A 91 4.95 8.89 11.11
CA GLU A 91 5.69 8.16 12.15
C GLU A 91 5.11 6.76 12.36
N SER A 92 3.78 6.63 12.45
CA SER A 92 3.14 5.32 12.54
C SER A 92 3.43 4.45 11.32
N ALA A 93 3.49 5.03 10.12
CA ALA A 93 3.86 4.33 8.90
C ALA A 93 5.30 3.82 8.96
N GLU A 94 6.25 4.63 9.44
CA GLU A 94 7.66 4.25 9.56
C GLU A 94 7.88 3.11 10.57
N ARG A 95 7.23 3.18 11.74
CA ARG A 95 7.26 2.08 12.73
C ARG A 95 6.73 0.76 12.16
N ARG A 96 5.70 0.82 11.31
CA ARG A 96 5.17 -0.38 10.63
C ARG A 96 6.13 -0.87 9.55
N ALA A 97 6.78 0.04 8.82
CA ALA A 97 7.76 -0.31 7.78
C ALA A 97 8.96 -1.06 8.38
N THR A 98 9.52 -0.59 9.49
CA THR A 98 10.66 -1.23 10.16
C THR A 98 10.32 -2.60 10.71
N THR A 99 9.13 -2.74 11.32
CA THR A 99 8.62 -4.05 11.76
C THR A 99 8.48 -5.03 10.60
N LEU A 100 7.96 -4.56 9.46
CA LEU A 100 7.83 -5.37 8.26
C LEU A 100 9.20 -5.76 7.68
N GLN A 101 10.18 -4.84 7.67
CA GLN A 101 11.56 -5.14 7.28
C GLN A 101 12.18 -6.23 8.15
N GLY A 102 12.04 -6.15 9.47
CA GLY A 102 12.51 -7.18 10.40
C GLY A 102 11.86 -8.55 10.14
N THR A 103 10.54 -8.58 9.91
CA THR A 103 9.80 -9.81 9.59
C THR A 103 10.28 -10.44 8.27
N VAL A 104 10.46 -9.61 7.24
CA VAL A 104 10.95 -10.06 5.93
C VAL A 104 12.38 -10.59 6.02
N ALA A 105 13.24 -9.95 6.82
CA ALA A 105 14.61 -10.44 7.04
C ALA A 105 14.62 -11.85 7.65
N ILE A 106 13.83 -12.09 8.70
CA ILE A 106 13.69 -13.42 9.33
C ILE A 106 13.15 -14.44 8.31
N ALA A 107 12.08 -14.09 7.59
CA ALA A 107 11.49 -14.97 6.59
C ALA A 107 12.50 -15.33 5.48
N ALA A 108 13.30 -14.36 5.01
CA ALA A 108 14.34 -14.59 4.01
C ALA A 108 15.45 -15.50 4.54
N SER A 109 15.87 -15.35 5.79
CA SER A 109 16.85 -16.24 6.42
C SER A 109 16.34 -17.68 6.49
N VAL A 110 15.09 -17.88 6.93
CA VAL A 110 14.46 -19.20 6.98
C VAL A 110 14.31 -19.79 5.57
N ALA A 111 13.89 -18.99 4.59
CA ALA A 111 13.76 -19.41 3.19
C ALA A 111 15.10 -19.87 2.62
N THR A 112 16.17 -19.13 2.91
CA THR A 112 17.52 -19.44 2.42
C THR A 112 18.07 -20.70 3.07
N ALA A 113 17.90 -20.84 4.39
CA ALA A 113 18.33 -22.02 5.13
C ALA A 113 17.58 -23.28 4.69
N SER A 114 16.24 -23.20 4.57
CA SER A 114 15.41 -24.33 4.10
C SER A 114 15.60 -24.63 2.62
N GLY A 115 15.89 -23.63 1.80
CA GLY A 115 16.18 -23.79 0.37
C GLY A 115 17.35 -24.72 0.10
N GLY A 116 18.42 -24.64 0.89
CA GLY A 116 19.55 -25.58 0.79
C GLY A 116 19.14 -27.03 1.04
N LEU A 117 18.27 -27.27 2.04
CA LEU A 117 17.79 -28.61 2.37
C LEU A 117 16.79 -29.15 1.33
N LEU A 118 15.90 -28.30 0.81
CA LEU A 118 14.90 -28.67 -0.19
C LEU A 118 15.52 -28.96 -1.56
N LEU A 119 16.67 -28.38 -1.87
CA LEU A 119 17.38 -28.60 -3.14
C LEU A 119 18.31 -29.80 -3.11
N ASP A 120 18.49 -30.45 -1.95
CA ASP A 120 19.29 -31.67 -1.82
C ASP A 120 18.70 -32.80 -2.69
N PRO A 121 19.46 -33.33 -3.67
CA PRO A 121 19.03 -34.44 -4.51
C PRO A 121 18.61 -35.68 -3.71
N SER A 122 19.17 -35.88 -2.51
CA SER A 122 18.88 -37.04 -1.67
C SER A 122 17.50 -37.00 -1.01
N LYS A 123 16.86 -35.83 -0.96
CA LYS A 123 15.57 -35.63 -0.26
C LYS A 123 14.38 -35.60 -1.22
N ILE A 124 14.56 -35.07 -2.43
CA ILE A 124 13.50 -34.97 -3.42
C ILE A 124 13.90 -35.74 -4.69
N ASN A 125 13.36 -36.95 -4.81
CA ASN A 125 13.46 -37.78 -6.00
C ASN A 125 12.55 -37.25 -7.13
N GLY A 126 13.12 -37.12 -8.32
CA GLY A 126 12.41 -36.68 -9.54
C GLY A 126 12.71 -35.23 -9.94
N GLN A 127 13.19 -35.05 -11.17
CA GLN A 127 13.59 -33.74 -11.70
C GLN A 127 12.42 -32.73 -11.75
N THR A 128 11.21 -33.20 -12.05
CA THR A 128 10.00 -32.36 -12.10
C THR A 128 9.64 -31.76 -10.74
N TRP A 129 9.65 -32.55 -9.67
CA TRP A 129 9.33 -32.07 -8.31
C TRP A 129 10.34 -31.03 -7.83
N ARG A 130 11.63 -31.27 -8.08
CA ARG A 130 12.70 -30.33 -7.77
C ARG A 130 12.52 -29.02 -8.52
N ALA A 131 12.19 -29.07 -9.81
CA ALA A 131 11.94 -27.88 -10.61
C ALA A 131 10.74 -27.08 -10.07
N VAL A 132 9.63 -27.73 -9.73
CA VAL A 132 8.44 -27.06 -9.16
C VAL A 132 8.76 -26.39 -7.82
N VAL A 133 9.41 -27.10 -6.90
CA VAL A 133 9.82 -26.56 -5.59
C VAL A 133 10.78 -25.38 -5.77
N ALA A 134 11.77 -25.50 -6.66
CA ALA A 134 12.72 -24.43 -6.94
C ALA A 134 12.03 -23.18 -7.51
N ILE A 135 11.09 -23.32 -8.45
CA ILE A 135 10.33 -22.21 -9.02
C ILE A 135 9.48 -21.52 -7.95
N LEU A 136 8.79 -22.28 -7.11
CA LEU A 136 7.97 -21.72 -6.02
C LEU A 136 8.83 -21.00 -4.98
N LEU A 137 10.00 -21.55 -4.65
CA LEU A 137 10.95 -20.92 -3.73
C LEU A 137 11.50 -19.60 -4.32
N LEU A 138 11.86 -19.59 -5.61
CA LEU A 138 12.30 -18.38 -6.30
C LEU A 138 11.20 -17.31 -6.33
N LEU A 139 9.96 -17.72 -6.61
CA LEU A 139 8.81 -16.82 -6.58
C LEU A 139 8.58 -16.25 -5.17
N PHE A 140 8.72 -17.07 -4.12
CA PHE A 140 8.61 -16.64 -2.73
C PHE A 140 9.68 -15.59 -2.39
N ILE A 141 10.94 -15.86 -2.75
CA ILE A 141 12.06 -14.93 -2.55
C ILE A 141 11.81 -13.62 -3.32
N ALA A 142 11.37 -13.69 -4.57
CA ALA A 142 11.03 -12.51 -5.36
C ALA A 142 9.93 -11.66 -4.70
N CYS A 143 8.93 -12.30 -4.09
CA CYS A 143 7.87 -11.60 -3.36
C CYS A 143 8.42 -10.92 -2.09
N LEU A 144 9.31 -11.58 -1.34
CA LEU A 144 9.97 -11.00 -0.17
C LEU A 144 10.85 -9.80 -0.55
N VAL A 145 11.63 -9.90 -1.64
CA VAL A 145 12.44 -8.80 -2.16
C VAL A 145 11.55 -7.62 -2.58
N GLY A 146 10.45 -7.89 -3.30
CA GLY A 146 9.48 -6.87 -3.67
C GLY A 146 8.88 -6.16 -2.45
N CYS A 147 8.56 -6.91 -1.40
CA CYS A 147 8.11 -6.36 -0.11
C CYS A 147 9.20 -5.48 0.54
N ALA A 148 10.44 -5.98 0.63
CA ALA A 148 11.55 -5.27 1.24
C ALA A 148 11.87 -3.95 0.51
N MET A 149 11.99 -3.98 -0.82
CA MET A 149 12.26 -2.79 -1.63
C MET A 149 11.21 -1.70 -1.40
N ARG A 150 9.93 -2.07 -1.30
CA ARG A 150 8.83 -1.12 -1.06
C ARG A 150 8.81 -0.59 0.36
N ALA A 151 9.10 -1.45 1.35
CA ALA A 151 9.23 -1.02 2.74
C ALA A 151 10.41 -0.06 2.91
N VAL A 152 11.57 -0.37 2.31
CA VAL A 152 12.75 0.50 2.32
C VAL A 152 12.49 1.81 1.58
N ALA A 153 11.80 1.78 0.44
CA ALA A 153 11.44 3.02 -0.27
C ALA A 153 10.54 3.94 0.56
N ALA A 154 9.72 3.40 1.47
CA ALA A 154 8.90 4.19 2.38
C ALA A 154 9.73 4.87 3.47
N THR A 155 10.85 4.27 3.91
CA THR A 155 11.72 4.79 4.98
C THR A 155 12.92 5.59 4.49
N SER A 156 13.46 5.28 3.30
CA SER A 156 14.71 5.89 2.80
C SER A 156 14.53 7.28 2.22
N ARG A 157 13.29 7.66 1.85
CA ARG A 157 12.99 9.02 1.41
C ARG A 157 12.81 9.91 2.63
N ILE A 158 13.92 10.50 3.05
CA ILE A 158 13.94 11.67 3.92
C ILE A 158 13.38 12.81 3.07
N TYR A 159 12.19 13.26 3.39
CA TYR A 159 11.63 14.46 2.79
C TYR A 159 12.05 15.61 3.68
N ASP A 160 12.71 16.61 3.10
CA ASP A 160 12.92 17.88 3.79
C ASP A 160 11.54 18.52 3.96
N PHE A 161 11.03 18.46 5.18
CA PHE A 161 9.87 19.24 5.56
C PHE A 161 10.31 20.69 5.56
N GLU A 162 9.51 21.56 4.93
CA GLU A 162 9.71 23.01 5.06
C GLU A 162 9.34 23.38 6.49
N ASP A 163 10.30 23.25 7.41
CA ASP A 163 10.15 23.70 8.78
C ASP A 163 10.15 25.23 8.75
N PRO A 164 9.12 25.92 9.29
CA PRO A 164 9.15 27.36 9.48
C PRO A 164 10.21 27.73 10.54
N GLY A 165 11.47 27.60 10.15
CA GLY A 165 12.64 27.69 11.02
C GLY A 165 12.87 29.08 11.62
N PRO A 166 13.84 29.17 12.54
CA PRO A 166 14.14 30.40 13.28
C PRO A 166 14.58 31.55 12.39
N ASP A 167 15.07 31.27 11.17
CA ASP A 167 15.51 32.27 10.19
C ASP A 167 14.38 33.22 9.77
N ARG A 168 13.11 32.81 9.90
CA ARG A 168 11.94 33.66 9.62
C ARG A 168 11.43 34.42 10.85
N ILE A 169 12.09 34.34 12.00
CA ILE A 169 11.70 35.09 13.20
C ILE A 169 11.99 36.57 13.01
N THR A 170 13.13 36.92 12.42
CA THR A 170 13.55 38.30 12.15
C THR A 170 12.55 39.03 11.24
N ASP A 171 12.00 38.35 10.23
CA ASP A 171 10.97 38.88 9.32
C ASP A 171 9.61 39.12 10.01
N ARG A 172 9.38 38.56 11.19
CA ARG A 172 8.15 38.71 11.98
C ARG A 172 8.22 39.84 13.00
N VAL A 173 9.42 40.22 13.44
CA VAL A 173 9.60 41.23 14.50
C VAL A 173 9.03 42.61 14.12
N SER A 174 9.01 42.93 12.82
CA SER A 174 8.53 44.23 12.31
C SER A 174 7.03 44.26 11.98
N LYS A 175 6.30 43.14 12.13
CA LYS A 175 4.90 43.01 11.71
C LYS A 175 3.95 43.16 12.90
N ASP A 176 2.73 43.59 12.60
CA ASP A 176 1.62 43.59 13.56
C ASP A 176 1.31 42.17 14.06
N LYS A 177 0.88 42.05 15.32
CA LYS A 177 0.65 40.76 15.98
C LYS A 177 -0.34 39.88 15.21
N CYS A 178 -1.45 40.45 14.74
CA CYS A 178 -2.44 39.72 13.95
C CYS A 178 -1.86 39.25 12.61
N ALA A 179 -1.02 40.07 11.96
CA ALA A 179 -0.33 39.70 10.72
C ALA A 179 0.71 38.58 10.94
N VAL A 180 1.39 38.55 12.09
CA VAL A 180 2.33 37.46 12.44
C VAL A 180 1.59 36.13 12.64
N LEU A 181 0.47 36.16 13.36
CA LEU A 181 -0.34 34.96 13.64
C LEU A 181 -0.93 34.36 12.35
N THR A 182 -1.54 35.18 11.49
CA THR A 182 -2.14 34.72 10.22
C THR A 182 -1.09 34.24 9.24
N TYR A 183 0.08 34.89 9.18
CA TYR A 183 1.20 34.46 8.35
C TYR A 183 1.76 33.10 8.82
N ARG A 184 1.88 32.90 10.14
CA ARG A 184 2.32 31.61 10.70
C ARG A 184 1.29 30.51 10.46
N ALA A 185 0.00 30.80 10.61
CA ALA A 185 -1.07 29.85 10.27
C ALA A 185 -0.99 29.46 8.78
N ALA A 186 -0.74 30.43 7.89
CA ALA A 186 -0.57 30.17 6.46
C ALA A 186 0.65 29.28 6.15
N GLU A 187 1.79 29.51 6.83
CA GLU A 187 2.97 28.66 6.73
C GLU A 187 2.67 27.21 7.13
N LEU A 188 2.01 27.02 8.28
CA LEU A 188 1.66 25.69 8.80
C LEU A 188 0.67 24.97 7.88
N LEU A 189 -0.34 25.66 7.36
CA LEU A 189 -1.30 25.08 6.42
C LEU A 189 -0.66 24.69 5.09
N ARG A 190 0.30 25.48 4.60
CA ARG A 190 1.07 25.12 3.40
C ARG A 190 1.95 23.90 3.67
N ALA A 191 2.65 23.88 4.80
CA ALA A 191 3.50 22.77 5.19
C ALA A 191 2.68 21.49 5.43
N SER A 192 1.49 21.59 6.02
CA SER A 192 0.59 20.44 6.26
C SER A 192 0.07 19.85 4.96
N ALA A 193 -0.24 20.68 3.95
CA ALA A 193 -0.65 20.20 2.63
C ALA A 193 0.45 19.33 1.98
N VAL A 194 1.71 19.80 2.02
CA VAL A 194 2.87 19.04 1.52
C VAL A 194 3.06 17.75 2.32
N ALA A 195 3.02 17.83 3.65
CA ALA A 195 3.13 16.67 4.53
C ALA A 195 2.01 15.63 4.27
N HIS A 196 0.80 16.07 3.96
CA HIS A 196 -0.32 15.18 3.65
C HIS A 196 -0.09 14.43 2.32
N GLU A 197 0.50 15.07 1.31
CA GLU A 197 0.84 14.37 0.07
C GLU A 197 1.95 13.33 0.27
N ILE A 198 2.99 13.69 1.04
CA ILE A 198 4.07 12.77 1.43
C ILE A 198 3.50 11.58 2.21
N GLY A 199 2.64 11.85 3.19
CA GLY A 199 1.95 10.83 3.96
C GLY A 199 1.15 9.88 3.09
N ARG A 200 0.37 10.40 2.13
CA ARG A 200 -0.37 9.57 1.16
C ARG A 200 0.57 8.70 0.32
N ALA A 201 1.70 9.23 -0.13
CA ALA A 201 2.69 8.47 -0.89
C ALA A 201 3.32 7.33 -0.04
N LYS A 202 3.75 7.62 1.20
CA LYS A 202 4.29 6.63 2.14
C LYS A 202 3.27 5.53 2.47
N VAL A 203 2.02 5.91 2.74
CA VAL A 203 0.92 4.95 2.98
C VAL A 203 0.67 4.10 1.72
N GLY A 204 0.75 4.67 0.52
CA GLY A 204 0.66 3.94 -0.74
C GLY A 204 1.75 2.88 -0.89
N LEU A 205 3.01 3.23 -0.59
CA LEU A 205 4.15 2.29 -0.58
C LEU A 205 3.95 1.16 0.43
N LEU A 206 3.50 1.47 1.64
CA LEU A 206 3.20 0.45 2.65
C LEU A 206 2.07 -0.49 2.23
N ARG A 207 1.02 0.04 1.61
CA ARG A 207 -0.10 -0.77 1.12
C ARG A 207 0.36 -1.72 0.00
N SER A 208 1.27 -1.26 -0.85
CA SER A 208 1.94 -2.09 -1.86
C SER A 208 2.83 -3.16 -1.22
N ALA A 209 3.65 -2.79 -0.23
CA ALA A 209 4.49 -3.75 0.51
C ALA A 209 3.64 -4.84 1.19
N ALA A 210 2.55 -4.46 1.85
CA ALA A 210 1.63 -5.41 2.47
C ALA A 210 0.97 -6.36 1.44
N TRP A 211 0.71 -5.89 0.22
CA TRP A 211 0.20 -6.73 -0.85
C TRP A 211 1.23 -7.78 -1.29
N TRP A 212 2.49 -7.36 -1.50
CA TRP A 212 3.60 -8.28 -1.81
C TRP A 212 3.84 -9.30 -0.69
N PHE A 213 3.73 -8.86 0.57
CA PHE A 213 3.84 -9.75 1.72
C PHE A 213 2.72 -10.80 1.76
N ARG A 214 1.47 -10.41 1.47
CA ARG A 214 0.35 -11.36 1.34
C ARG A 214 0.58 -12.36 0.21
N LEU A 215 1.12 -11.91 -0.92
CA LEU A 215 1.49 -12.79 -2.02
C LEU A 215 2.58 -13.79 -1.60
N ALA A 216 3.59 -13.34 -0.85
CA ALA A 216 4.62 -14.22 -0.30
C ALA A 216 4.02 -15.30 0.62
N ILE A 217 3.11 -14.94 1.54
CA ILE A 217 2.41 -15.90 2.40
C ILE A 217 1.60 -16.90 1.57
N PHE A 218 0.90 -16.43 0.54
CA PHE A 218 0.14 -17.31 -0.36
C PHE A 218 1.03 -18.31 -1.08
N VAL A 219 2.15 -17.85 -1.66
CA VAL A 219 3.13 -18.73 -2.32
C VAL A 219 3.74 -19.73 -1.34
N LEU A 220 4.04 -19.31 -0.11
CA LEU A 220 4.52 -20.20 0.94
C LEU A 220 3.50 -21.28 1.30
N ALA A 221 2.21 -20.93 1.39
CA ALA A 221 1.14 -21.90 1.63
C ALA A 221 1.03 -22.92 0.48
N VAL A 222 1.09 -22.46 -0.77
CA VAL A 222 1.11 -23.33 -1.96
C VAL A 222 2.32 -24.25 -1.93
N LEU A 223 3.50 -23.74 -1.59
CA LEU A 223 4.72 -24.54 -1.44
C LEU A 223 4.55 -25.63 -0.38
N GLY A 224 3.94 -25.30 0.76
CA GLY A 224 3.63 -26.28 1.81
C GLY A 224 2.69 -27.39 1.31
N VAL A 225 1.65 -27.05 0.56
CA VAL A 225 0.73 -28.03 -0.05
C VAL A 225 1.45 -28.92 -1.06
N VAL A 226 2.32 -28.35 -1.90
CA VAL A 226 3.12 -29.11 -2.88
C VAL A 226 4.05 -30.09 -2.19
N ILE A 227 4.70 -29.68 -1.09
CA ILE A 227 5.56 -30.56 -0.29
C ILE A 227 4.74 -31.68 0.38
N ALA A 228 3.55 -31.37 0.92
CA ALA A 228 2.66 -32.37 1.50
C ALA A 228 2.18 -33.38 0.44
N LEU A 229 1.82 -32.91 -0.76
CA LEU A 229 1.46 -33.77 -1.88
C LEU A 229 2.64 -34.66 -2.32
N TYR A 230 3.84 -34.10 -2.38
CA TYR A 230 5.06 -34.85 -2.66
C TYR A 230 5.29 -35.95 -1.62
N ALA A 231 5.06 -35.70 -0.33
CA ALA A 231 5.20 -36.71 0.71
C ALA A 231 4.22 -37.88 0.56
N ILE A 232 3.04 -37.65 -0.03
CA ILE A 232 2.00 -38.67 -0.22
C ILE A 232 2.23 -39.45 -1.53
N VAL A 233 2.55 -38.75 -2.62
CA VAL A 233 2.58 -39.31 -3.99
C VAL A 233 4.01 -39.58 -4.49
N GLY A 234 5.01 -39.10 -3.76
CA GLY A 234 6.41 -39.16 -4.15
C GLY A 234 6.89 -40.59 -4.43
N PRO A 235 7.80 -40.78 -5.39
CA PRO A 235 8.37 -42.09 -5.68
C PRO A 235 8.98 -42.68 -4.40
N GLN A 236 8.46 -43.82 -3.95
CA GLN A 236 9.06 -44.57 -2.87
C GLN A 236 10.43 -45.07 -3.35
N PRO A 237 11.50 -44.94 -2.54
CA PRO A 237 12.79 -45.51 -2.90
C PRO A 237 12.61 -47.01 -3.13
N GLU A 238 12.96 -47.50 -4.32
CA GLU A 238 12.82 -48.92 -4.65
C GLU A 238 13.62 -49.77 -3.64
N PRO A 239 13.02 -50.85 -3.08
CA PRO A 239 13.66 -51.69 -2.08
C PRO A 239 14.90 -52.46 -2.61
N ALA A 240 15.14 -52.47 -3.92
CA ALA A 240 16.23 -53.21 -4.55
C ALA A 240 17.63 -52.68 -4.17
N ALA A 241 17.79 -51.39 -3.90
CA ALA A 241 19.08 -50.82 -3.48
C ALA A 241 19.44 -51.19 -2.03
N ALA A 242 18.45 -51.43 -1.16
CA ALA A 242 18.68 -51.82 0.23
C ALA A 242 19.11 -53.30 0.38
N ALA A 243 18.71 -54.16 -0.56
CA ALA A 243 19.10 -55.57 -0.56
C ALA A 243 20.56 -55.80 -1.03
N ALA A 244 21.14 -54.87 -1.79
CA ALA A 244 22.51 -54.96 -2.26
C ALA A 244 23.54 -54.63 -1.17
N THR A 245 23.23 -53.69 -0.27
CA THR A 245 24.07 -53.32 0.88
C THR A 245 24.00 -54.32 2.04
N ALA A 246 22.96 -55.16 2.12
CA ALA A 246 22.85 -56.20 3.15
C ALA A 246 23.61 -57.50 2.82
N ARG A 247 24.22 -57.61 1.63
CA ARG A 247 24.97 -58.81 1.17
C ARG A 247 26.49 -58.65 1.19
N THR A 248 27.01 -57.56 1.76
CA THR A 248 28.44 -57.30 1.99
C THR A 248 28.70 -57.18 3.47
#